data_AF-R5GRE7-F1
#
_entry.id   AF-R5GRE7-F1
#
_cell.length_a   1.000
_cell.length_b   1.000
_cell.length_c   1.000
_cell.angle_alpha   90.00
_cell.angle_beta   90.00
_cell.angle_gamma   90.00
#
_symmetry.space_group_name_H-M   'P 1'
#
loop_
_entity.id
_entity.type
_entity.pdbx_description
1 polymer ?
#
loop_
_entity_poly.entity_id
_entity_poly.type
_entity_poly.pdbx_seq_one_letter_code
_entity_poly.pdbx_strand_id
1 'polypeptide(L)'
;MDYKLEYMERLFAKIGKKKTESYVISRIWHQLDDNRVKFVIQQYIRRTQDKYALADLYLPQLNIFIEINEPFHKNNVAVDKIRNEEILSVTHSKPIVIDCDNDIQEIHRQVTDVVKLIKQRISELGDKFKPWDDASTLTVEYHRNKGYLKVEDNKCLRTTEEVAEVFGTKAKHRGFLRASGAAVPNKKHEIVWWPNTEHRLWHNELSEDGMFIYEYPKAEDKRAAHLKQWLSAPEETRITFLRYKDDLGFCFYRFVGVFRLNREKSVQENKCVWERVSDTYQLNV
;
A
#
# COMPACT_ATOMS: atom_id res chain seq x y z
N MET A 1 2.79 -16.57 -7.76
CA MET A 1 3.94 -16.43 -6.83
C MET A 1 3.35 -16.19 -5.45
N ASP A 2 3.87 -16.85 -4.41
CA ASP A 2 3.39 -16.64 -3.05
C ASP A 2 3.62 -15.18 -2.61
N TYR A 3 2.59 -14.51 -2.09
CA TYR A 3 2.67 -13.09 -1.74
C TYR A 3 3.68 -12.81 -0.64
N LYS A 4 3.76 -13.67 0.39
CA LYS A 4 4.69 -13.48 1.51
C LYS A 4 6.13 -13.65 1.04
N LEU A 5 6.39 -14.64 0.19
CA LEU A 5 7.70 -14.83 -0.45
C LEU A 5 8.12 -13.58 -1.24
N GLU A 6 7.28 -13.12 -2.18
CA GLU A 6 7.59 -11.93 -3.00
C GLU A 6 7.79 -10.68 -2.12
N TYR A 7 7.02 -10.55 -1.03
CA TYR A 7 7.15 -9.46 -0.08
C TYR A 7 8.51 -9.47 0.61
N MET A 8 8.93 -10.63 1.12
CA MET A 8 10.23 -10.75 1.79
C MET A 8 11.39 -10.57 0.81
N GLU A 9 11.30 -11.08 -0.42
CA GLU A 9 12.30 -10.85 -1.48
C GLU A 9 12.50 -9.37 -1.75
N ARG A 10 11.41 -8.62 -1.93
CA ARG A 10 11.46 -7.16 -2.17
C ARG A 10 11.95 -6.39 -0.95
N LEU A 11 11.55 -6.81 0.26
CA LEU A 11 12.01 -6.22 1.51
C LEU A 11 13.53 -6.33 1.63
N PHE A 12 14.10 -7.53 1.46
CA PHE A 12 15.55 -7.75 1.53
C PHE A 12 16.30 -7.08 0.38
N ALA A 13 15.73 -7.04 -0.83
CA ALA A 13 16.31 -6.27 -1.93
C ALA A 13 16.38 -4.77 -1.62
N LYS A 14 15.36 -4.21 -0.95
CA LYS A 14 15.31 -2.79 -0.58
C LYS A 14 16.38 -2.42 0.46
N ILE A 15 16.59 -3.24 1.48
CA ILE A 15 17.60 -2.98 2.53
C ILE A 15 19.00 -3.48 2.20
N GLY A 16 19.18 -4.24 1.12
CA GLY A 16 20.48 -4.88 0.80
C GLY A 16 21.67 -3.93 0.64
N LYS A 17 21.43 -2.62 0.42
CA LYS A 17 22.50 -1.60 0.40
C LYS A 17 22.96 -1.15 1.80
N LYS A 18 22.13 -1.36 2.82
CA LYS A 18 22.44 -1.06 4.22
C LYS A 18 22.99 -2.32 4.90
N LYS A 19 24.32 -2.46 4.85
CA LYS A 19 25.02 -3.71 5.17
C LYS A 19 24.66 -4.27 6.55
N THR A 20 24.74 -3.44 7.59
CA THR A 20 24.52 -3.85 8.98
C THR A 20 23.03 -4.09 9.26
N GLU A 21 22.16 -3.15 8.87
CA GLU A 21 20.69 -3.31 8.96
C GLU A 21 20.22 -4.60 8.26
N SER A 22 20.66 -4.83 7.03
CA SER A 22 20.30 -6.02 6.26
C SER A 22 20.78 -7.32 6.94
N TYR A 23 21.99 -7.32 7.50
CA TYR A 23 22.53 -8.47 8.22
C TYR A 23 21.70 -8.81 9.46
N VAL A 24 21.42 -7.80 10.30
CA VAL A 24 20.68 -7.99 11.54
C VAL A 24 19.23 -8.39 11.27
N ILE A 25 18.53 -7.68 10.36
CA ILE A 25 17.12 -7.98 10.03
C ILE A 25 16.99 -9.39 9.41
N SER A 26 17.88 -9.78 8.49
CA SER A 26 17.85 -11.12 7.91
C SER A 26 18.08 -12.20 8.97
N ARG A 27 19.00 -11.98 9.90
CA ARG A 27 19.25 -12.91 11.01
C ARG A 27 18.02 -13.05 11.92
N ILE A 28 17.37 -11.94 12.29
CA ILE A 28 16.12 -11.98 13.08
C ILE A 28 15.06 -12.79 12.33
N TRP A 29 14.85 -12.53 11.03
CA TRP A 29 13.87 -13.25 10.21
C TRP A 29 14.11 -14.77 10.21
N HIS A 30 15.34 -15.20 9.90
CA HIS A 30 15.69 -16.61 9.79
C HIS A 30 15.70 -17.34 11.15
N GLN A 31 16.09 -16.67 12.24
CA GLN A 31 16.10 -17.28 13.57
C GLN A 31 14.71 -17.29 14.23
N LEU A 32 13.87 -16.30 13.91
CA LEU A 32 12.47 -16.29 14.34
C LEU A 32 11.72 -17.48 13.73
N ASP A 33 11.90 -17.69 12.41
CA ASP A 33 11.28 -18.77 11.63
C ASP A 33 9.76 -18.87 11.85
N ASP A 34 9.09 -17.71 11.82
CA ASP A 34 7.64 -17.61 12.01
C ASP A 34 7.04 -16.60 11.02
N ASN A 35 6.52 -17.12 9.90
CA ASN A 35 5.93 -16.31 8.83
C ASN A 35 4.56 -15.70 9.18
N ARG A 36 4.08 -15.88 10.42
CA ARG A 36 2.90 -15.20 10.95
C ARG A 36 3.23 -13.78 11.43
N VAL A 37 4.52 -13.44 11.58
CA VAL A 37 4.96 -12.09 11.94
C VAL A 37 5.36 -11.33 10.68
N LYS A 38 4.77 -10.15 10.46
CA LYS A 38 5.10 -9.29 9.31
C LYS A 38 6.28 -8.40 9.68
N PHE A 39 7.26 -8.31 8.79
CA PHE A 39 8.38 -7.37 8.93
C PHE A 39 8.06 -6.11 8.12
N VAL A 40 8.13 -4.95 8.75
CA VAL A 40 7.99 -3.65 8.08
C VAL A 40 9.26 -2.86 8.34
N ILE A 41 9.95 -2.48 7.28
CA ILE A 41 11.23 -1.76 7.36
C ILE A 41 11.01 -0.25 7.24
N GLN A 42 11.89 0.54 7.88
CA GLN A 42 11.93 1.99 7.71
C GLN A 42 10.56 2.65 7.97
N GLN A 43 9.90 2.22 9.05
CA GLN A 43 8.56 2.70 9.37
C GLN A 43 8.65 4.14 9.90
N TYR A 44 7.98 5.07 9.21
CA TYR A 44 7.77 6.42 9.71
C TYR A 44 6.76 6.42 10.84
N ILE A 45 7.13 7.00 11.98
CA ILE A 45 6.31 7.18 13.17
C ILE A 45 6.09 8.68 13.32
N ARG A 46 4.86 9.13 13.14
CA ARG A 46 4.49 10.55 13.20
C ARG A 46 4.57 11.03 14.66
N ARG A 47 5.36 12.08 14.92
CA ARG A 47 5.64 12.61 16.27
C ARG A 47 4.78 13.85 16.59
N THR A 48 4.73 14.81 15.67
CA THR A 48 3.87 16.03 15.69
C THR A 48 3.50 16.40 14.24
N GLN A 49 2.87 17.57 13.98
CA GLN A 49 2.44 17.96 12.62
C GLN A 49 3.56 17.80 11.56
N ASP A 50 4.84 18.02 11.92
CA ASP A 50 5.97 18.02 10.96
C ASP A 50 7.23 17.22 11.37
N LYS A 51 7.21 16.40 12.43
CA LYS A 51 8.38 15.60 12.87
C LYS A 51 8.10 14.09 12.81
N TYR A 52 9.09 13.31 12.34
CA TYR A 52 8.98 11.86 12.17
C TYR A 52 10.16 11.11 12.79
N ALA A 53 9.87 9.94 13.34
CA ALA A 53 10.84 8.92 13.73
C ALA A 53 10.90 7.83 12.66
N LEU A 54 12.09 7.26 12.45
CA LEU A 54 12.28 6.10 11.60
C LEU A 54 12.75 4.94 12.48
N ALA A 55 11.99 3.86 12.51
CA ALA A 55 12.43 2.58 13.07
C ALA A 55 12.93 1.68 11.95
N ASP A 56 14.05 0.99 12.15
CA ASP A 56 14.64 0.13 11.12
C ASP A 56 13.78 -1.09 10.85
N LEU A 57 13.20 -1.68 11.90
CA LEU A 57 12.24 -2.78 11.81
C LEU A 57 11.05 -2.57 12.75
N TYR A 58 9.85 -2.79 12.23
CA TYR A 58 8.59 -2.78 12.95
C TYR A 58 7.84 -4.11 12.73
N LEU A 59 7.30 -4.66 13.81
CA LEU A 59 6.50 -5.89 13.84
C LEU A 59 5.05 -5.55 14.25
N PRO A 60 4.15 -5.27 13.27
CA PRO A 60 2.83 -4.69 13.55
C PRO A 60 1.96 -5.53 14.48
N GLN A 61 1.98 -6.86 14.32
CA GLN A 61 1.17 -7.78 15.12
C GLN A 61 1.49 -7.73 16.62
N LEU A 62 2.71 -7.31 16.96
CA LEU A 62 3.26 -7.36 18.31
C LEU A 62 3.47 -5.95 18.89
N ASN A 63 3.33 -4.91 18.08
CA ASN A 63 3.70 -3.53 18.38
C ASN A 63 5.15 -3.40 18.88
N ILE A 64 6.08 -4.10 18.23
CA ILE A 64 7.51 -4.11 18.56
C ILE A 64 8.28 -3.29 17.53
N PHE A 65 9.10 -2.37 18.00
CA PHE A 65 10.05 -1.57 17.20
C PHE A 65 11.47 -2.01 17.54
N ILE A 66 12.31 -2.17 16.51
CA ILE A 66 13.72 -2.54 16.64
C ILE A 66 14.54 -1.50 15.89
N GLU A 67 15.57 -0.99 16.57
CA GLU A 67 16.52 -0.01 16.07
C GLU A 67 17.92 -0.64 16.02
N ILE A 68 18.63 -0.43 14.91
CA ILE A 68 19.93 -1.02 14.65
C ILE A 68 20.96 0.10 14.69
N ASN A 69 21.69 0.18 15.80
CA ASN A 69 22.62 1.28 16.04
C ASN A 69 24.00 0.95 15.45
N GLU A 70 24.35 1.59 14.33
CA GLU A 70 25.66 1.42 13.69
C GLU A 70 26.73 2.34 14.31
N PRO A 71 28.02 1.92 14.39
CA PRO A 71 29.11 2.67 15.01
C PRO A 71 29.26 4.13 14.54
N PHE A 72 28.94 4.39 13.26
CA PHE A 72 29.10 5.70 12.63
C PHE A 72 28.03 6.74 13.05
N HIS A 73 27.04 6.37 13.87
CA HIS A 73 26.00 7.27 14.37
C HIS A 73 26.29 7.88 15.76
N LYS A 74 27.43 7.56 16.40
CA LYS A 74 27.79 8.01 17.76
C LYS A 74 27.84 9.53 18.00
N ASN A 75 27.81 10.36 16.96
CA ASN A 75 27.78 11.82 17.10
C ASN A 75 26.38 12.40 17.39
N ASN A 76 25.32 11.58 17.50
CA ASN A 76 23.93 12.05 17.65
C ASN A 76 23.16 11.45 18.85
N VAL A 77 23.85 11.07 19.93
CA VAL A 77 23.25 10.41 21.13
C VAL A 77 22.02 11.14 21.70
N ALA A 78 22.03 12.48 21.69
CA ALA A 78 20.89 13.27 22.17
C ALA A 78 19.67 13.17 21.24
N VAL A 79 19.88 13.11 19.93
CA VAL A 79 18.83 12.98 18.91
C VAL A 79 18.19 11.59 18.96
N ASP A 80 19.00 10.55 19.18
CA ASP A 80 18.52 9.17 19.31
C ASP A 80 17.73 8.94 20.60
N LYS A 81 18.15 9.56 21.71
CA LYS A 81 17.39 9.49 22.97
C LYS A 81 16.02 10.17 22.85
N ILE A 82 15.98 11.38 22.28
CA ILE A 82 14.74 12.11 22.02
C ILE A 82 13.84 11.31 21.06
N ARG A 83 14.42 10.70 20.01
CA ARG A 83 13.69 9.80 19.08
C ARG A 83 13.02 8.65 19.83
N ASN A 84 13.73 7.96 20.71
CA ASN A 84 13.22 6.77 21.40
C ASN A 84 12.14 7.11 22.43
N GLU A 85 12.27 8.23 23.14
CA GLU A 85 11.24 8.77 24.04
C GLU A 85 9.98 9.19 23.27
N GLU A 86 10.14 9.75 22.07
CA GLU A 86 9.03 10.15 21.22
C GLU A 86 8.26 8.94 20.63
N ILE A 87 8.96 7.88 20.19
CA ILE A 87 8.30 6.64 19.76
C ILE A 87 7.48 6.03 20.90
N LEU A 88 8.04 6.01 22.12
CA LEU A 88 7.32 5.56 23.30
C LEU A 88 6.06 6.39 23.57
N SER A 89 6.11 7.71 23.39
CA SER A 89 4.96 8.59 23.63
C SER A 89 3.80 8.35 22.64
N VAL A 90 4.11 8.03 21.38
CA VAL A 90 3.12 7.86 20.30
C VAL A 90 2.60 6.42 20.22
N THR A 91 3.48 5.45 20.43
CA THR A 91 3.17 4.03 20.18
C THR A 91 2.94 3.24 21.47
N HIS A 92 3.21 3.87 22.62
CA HIS A 92 3.24 3.24 23.94
C HIS A 92 4.17 2.01 24.01
N SER A 93 5.16 1.94 23.11
CA SER A 93 6.14 0.87 23.02
C SER A 93 7.55 1.45 22.89
N LYS A 94 8.47 0.96 23.72
CA LYS A 94 9.87 1.41 23.68
C LYS A 94 10.63 0.62 22.62
N PRO A 95 11.36 1.28 21.70
CA PRO A 95 12.22 0.57 20.74
C PRO A 95 13.27 -0.29 21.45
N ILE A 96 13.48 -1.49 20.91
CA ILE A 96 14.56 -2.38 21.32
C ILE A 96 15.78 -2.02 20.47
N VAL A 97 16.89 -1.69 21.11
CA VAL A 97 18.11 -1.31 20.41
C VAL A 97 19.03 -2.51 20.30
N ILE A 98 19.52 -2.79 19.09
CA ILE A 98 20.63 -3.70 18.83
C ILE A 98 21.86 -2.84 18.56
N ASP A 99 22.84 -2.91 19.46
CA ASP A 99 24.09 -2.18 19.37
C ASP A 99 25.10 -2.94 18.50
N CYS A 100 25.33 -2.42 17.29
CA CYS A 100 26.26 -2.99 16.32
C CYS A 100 27.69 -2.41 16.44
N ASP A 101 27.99 -1.64 17.49
CA ASP A 101 29.36 -1.31 17.88
C ASP A 101 29.96 -2.34 18.85
N ASN A 102 29.62 -3.61 18.63
CA ASN A 102 30.16 -4.74 19.35
C ASN A 102 30.68 -5.78 18.36
N ASP A 103 31.38 -6.79 18.88
CA ASP A 103 31.78 -7.92 18.05
C ASP A 103 30.57 -8.72 17.56
N ILE A 104 30.82 -9.56 16.56
CA ILE A 104 29.78 -10.35 15.91
C ILE A 104 29.06 -11.31 16.87
N GLN A 105 29.73 -11.83 17.90
CA GLN A 105 29.12 -12.75 18.87
C GLN A 105 28.13 -12.01 19.78
N GLU A 106 28.49 -10.82 20.22
CA GLU A 106 27.59 -9.98 21.02
C GLU A 106 26.38 -9.52 20.20
N ILE A 107 26.57 -9.16 18.92
CA ILE A 107 25.45 -8.87 18.02
C ILE A 107 24.53 -10.10 17.88
N HIS A 108 25.09 -11.31 17.75
CA HIS A 108 24.30 -12.55 17.68
C HIS A 108 23.52 -12.82 18.96
N ARG A 109 24.11 -12.53 20.12
CA ARG A 109 23.47 -12.65 21.44
C ARG A 109 22.28 -11.71 21.52
N GLN A 110 22.45 -10.43 21.18
CA GLN A 110 21.38 -9.44 21.14
C GLN A 110 20.24 -9.84 20.20
N VAL A 111 20.55 -10.32 18.99
CA VAL A 111 19.54 -10.84 18.04
C VAL A 111 18.77 -12.03 18.64
N THR A 112 19.47 -12.94 19.32
CA THR A 112 18.85 -14.09 19.98
C THR A 112 17.89 -13.65 21.09
N ASP A 113 18.25 -12.65 21.88
CA ASP A 113 17.41 -12.11 22.94
C ASP A 113 16.15 -11.42 22.37
N VAL A 114 16.31 -10.68 21.27
CA VAL A 114 15.18 -10.09 20.52
C VAL A 114 14.23 -11.18 20.01
N VAL A 115 14.75 -12.25 19.41
CA VAL A 115 13.91 -13.36 18.93
C VAL A 115 13.17 -14.06 20.07
N LYS A 116 13.81 -14.26 21.22
CA LYS A 116 13.14 -14.82 22.42
C LYS A 116 12.01 -13.92 22.87
N LEU A 117 12.22 -12.61 22.94
CA LEU A 117 11.19 -11.64 23.31
C LEU A 117 10.01 -11.67 22.34
N ILE A 118 10.27 -11.74 21.02
CA ILE A 118 9.23 -11.86 20.00
C ILE A 118 8.38 -13.13 20.25
N LYS A 119 9.02 -14.29 20.45
CA LYS A 119 8.34 -15.57 20.71
C LYS A 119 7.56 -15.54 22.02
N GLN A 120 8.11 -14.92 23.06
CA GLN A 120 7.41 -14.70 24.32
C GLN A 120 6.16 -13.83 24.11
N ARG A 121 6.28 -12.72 23.37
CA ARG A 121 5.16 -11.81 23.11
C ARG A 121 4.02 -12.48 22.33
N ILE A 122 4.35 -13.31 21.34
CA ILE A 122 3.38 -14.14 20.63
C ILE A 122 2.65 -15.06 21.61
N SER A 123 3.39 -15.72 22.50
CA SER A 123 2.83 -16.64 23.49
C SER A 123 1.91 -15.92 24.50
N GLU A 124 2.28 -14.73 24.96
CA GLU A 124 1.47 -13.89 25.86
C GLU A 124 0.16 -13.42 25.22
N LEU A 125 0.16 -13.17 23.90
CA LEU A 125 -1.04 -12.78 23.18
C LEU A 125 -2.03 -13.95 23.02
N GLY A 126 -1.52 -15.19 22.88
CA GLY A 126 -2.34 -16.38 22.68
C GLY A 126 -3.35 -16.18 21.54
N ASP A 127 -4.63 -16.40 21.81
CA ASP A 127 -5.72 -16.23 20.83
C ASP A 127 -5.90 -14.79 20.34
N LYS A 128 -5.35 -13.80 21.05
CA LYS A 128 -5.38 -12.40 20.60
C LYS A 128 -4.35 -12.11 19.52
N PHE A 129 -3.40 -13.01 19.29
CA PHE A 129 -2.41 -12.85 18.23
C PHE A 129 -3.08 -12.97 16.85
N LYS A 130 -3.03 -11.87 16.09
CA LYS A 130 -3.54 -11.84 14.71
C LYS A 130 -2.38 -12.08 13.75
N PRO A 131 -2.29 -13.24 13.08
CA PRO A 131 -1.19 -13.53 12.17
C PRO A 131 -1.19 -12.60 10.95
N TRP A 132 -0.03 -12.48 10.30
CA TRP A 132 0.10 -11.81 9.02
C TRP A 132 -0.75 -12.50 7.97
N ASP A 133 -1.78 -11.81 7.49
CA ASP A 133 -2.75 -12.33 6.52
C ASP A 133 -3.18 -11.28 5.50
N ASP A 134 -2.24 -10.46 5.01
CA ASP A 134 -2.58 -9.47 3.98
C ASP A 134 -3.09 -10.16 2.70
N ALA A 135 -2.53 -11.34 2.40
CA ALA A 135 -2.79 -12.09 1.18
C ALA A 135 -4.26 -12.52 1.03
N SER A 136 -4.96 -12.86 2.14
CA SER A 136 -6.35 -13.31 2.06
C SER A 136 -7.26 -12.25 1.43
N THR A 137 -6.97 -10.98 1.70
CA THR A 137 -7.75 -9.85 1.19
C THR A 137 -7.34 -9.35 -0.20
N LEU A 138 -6.31 -9.95 -0.80
CA LEU A 138 -5.84 -9.62 -2.16
C LEU A 138 -6.47 -10.50 -3.24
N THR A 139 -7.47 -11.33 -2.90
CA THR A 139 -8.03 -12.34 -3.78
C THR A 139 -9.39 -11.91 -4.35
N VAL A 140 -9.66 -12.34 -5.58
CA VAL A 140 -10.98 -12.16 -6.22
C VAL A 140 -12.10 -12.77 -5.37
N GLU A 141 -11.87 -13.96 -4.83
CA GLU A 141 -12.83 -14.71 -4.01
C GLU A 141 -13.20 -13.94 -2.74
N TYR A 142 -12.24 -13.34 -2.04
CA TYR A 142 -12.53 -12.50 -0.87
C TYR A 142 -13.52 -11.39 -1.20
N HIS A 143 -13.29 -10.65 -2.29
CA HIS A 143 -14.14 -9.54 -2.68
C HIS A 143 -15.53 -10.00 -3.12
N ARG A 144 -15.63 -11.09 -3.89
CA ARG A 144 -16.91 -11.66 -4.31
C ARG A 144 -17.72 -12.19 -3.12
N ASN A 145 -17.10 -12.97 -2.23
CA ASN A 145 -17.76 -13.51 -1.04
C ASN A 145 -18.23 -12.41 -0.09
N LYS A 146 -17.49 -11.30 -0.01
CA LYS A 146 -17.91 -10.11 0.74
C LYS A 146 -19.16 -9.45 0.14
N GLY A 147 -19.37 -9.54 -1.18
CA GLY A 147 -20.56 -9.05 -1.87
C GLY A 147 -20.64 -7.54 -2.07
N TYR A 148 -19.68 -6.76 -1.54
CA TYR A 148 -19.64 -5.32 -1.73
C TYR A 148 -18.22 -4.76 -1.67
N LEU A 149 -18.07 -3.54 -2.19
CA LEU A 149 -16.87 -2.71 -2.10
C LEU A 149 -17.20 -1.45 -1.30
N LYS A 150 -16.30 -1.03 -0.41
CA LYS A 150 -16.38 0.24 0.32
C LYS A 150 -15.00 0.89 0.39
N VAL A 151 -14.93 2.20 0.16
CA VAL A 151 -13.65 2.95 0.15
C VAL A 151 -12.88 2.79 1.46
N GLU A 152 -13.57 2.85 2.59
CA GLU A 152 -12.97 2.75 3.94
C GLU A 152 -12.33 1.38 4.24
N ASP A 153 -12.73 0.31 3.55
CA ASP A 153 -12.15 -1.02 3.77
C ASP A 153 -10.67 -1.07 3.38
N ASN A 154 -10.27 -0.18 2.47
CA ASN A 154 -8.89 -0.04 1.98
C ASN A 154 -8.27 -1.36 1.47
N LYS A 155 -9.11 -2.26 0.96
CA LYS A 155 -8.70 -3.55 0.36
C LYS A 155 -8.36 -3.37 -1.10
N CYS A 156 -7.40 -4.16 -1.58
CA CYS A 156 -6.77 -3.95 -2.88
C CYS A 156 -6.66 -5.28 -3.63
N LEU A 157 -6.61 -5.16 -4.96
CA LEU A 157 -6.23 -6.25 -5.86
C LEU A 157 -4.85 -5.97 -6.45
N ARG A 158 -4.19 -6.98 -7.02
CA ARG A 158 -2.82 -6.89 -7.55
C ARG A 158 -2.78 -6.58 -9.03
N THR A 159 -3.79 -7.00 -9.79
CA THR A 159 -3.80 -6.91 -11.25
C THR A 159 -5.12 -6.38 -11.81
N THR A 160 -5.08 -5.85 -13.04
CA THR A 160 -6.30 -5.45 -13.76
C THR A 160 -7.17 -6.65 -14.11
N GLU A 161 -6.54 -7.80 -14.29
CA GLU A 161 -7.15 -9.09 -14.57
C GLU A 161 -8.01 -9.53 -13.37
N GLU A 162 -7.48 -9.47 -12.16
CA GLU A 162 -8.25 -9.74 -10.93
C GLU A 162 -9.36 -8.72 -10.71
N VAL A 163 -9.10 -7.42 -10.95
CA VAL A 163 -10.15 -6.38 -10.90
C VAL A 163 -11.28 -6.73 -11.84
N ALA A 164 -10.99 -7.04 -13.10
CA ALA A 164 -12.00 -7.44 -14.07
C ALA A 164 -12.72 -8.74 -13.65
N GLU A 165 -11.98 -9.70 -13.11
CA GLU A 165 -12.54 -10.96 -12.65
C GLU A 165 -13.52 -10.75 -11.49
N VAL A 166 -13.29 -9.84 -10.53
CA VAL A 166 -14.27 -9.53 -9.47
C VAL A 166 -15.65 -9.22 -10.04
N PHE A 167 -15.74 -8.55 -11.19
CA PHE A 167 -17.00 -8.19 -11.86
C PHE A 167 -17.49 -9.24 -12.87
N GLY A 168 -16.86 -10.42 -12.94
CA GLY A 168 -17.21 -11.45 -13.93
C GLY A 168 -16.89 -11.05 -15.37
N THR A 169 -15.96 -10.11 -15.57
CA THR A 169 -15.52 -9.64 -16.90
C THR A 169 -14.04 -9.94 -17.12
N LYS A 170 -13.50 -9.53 -18.27
CA LYS A 170 -12.09 -9.72 -18.62
C LYS A 170 -11.44 -8.40 -19.01
N ALA A 171 -10.24 -8.17 -18.50
CA ALA A 171 -9.41 -7.07 -18.94
C ALA A 171 -9.05 -7.29 -20.43
N LYS A 172 -9.28 -6.27 -21.26
CA LYS A 172 -9.00 -6.35 -22.69
C LYS A 172 -7.56 -5.90 -22.97
N HIS A 173 -6.83 -6.73 -23.72
CA HIS A 173 -5.46 -6.46 -24.11
C HIS A 173 -5.31 -6.61 -25.62
N ARG A 174 -4.62 -5.67 -26.28
CA ARG A 174 -4.27 -5.73 -27.71
C ARG A 174 -2.76 -5.55 -27.85
N GLY A 175 -2.01 -6.65 -27.87
CA GLY A 175 -0.55 -6.60 -27.79
C GLY A 175 -0.08 -5.90 -26.52
N PHE A 176 0.76 -4.88 -26.66
CA PHE A 176 1.22 -4.05 -25.53
C PHE A 176 0.18 -3.03 -25.03
N LEU A 177 -0.94 -2.84 -25.74
CA LEU A 177 -2.00 -1.92 -25.32
C LEU A 177 -2.89 -2.58 -24.27
N ARG A 178 -2.88 -2.00 -23.07
CA ARG A 178 -3.75 -2.38 -21.96
C ARG A 178 -4.92 -1.41 -21.91
N ALA A 179 -6.15 -1.91 -21.99
CA ALA A 179 -7.34 -1.09 -21.79
C ALA A 179 -7.35 -0.56 -20.34
N SER A 180 -7.83 0.67 -20.14
CA SER A 180 -7.97 1.29 -18.81
C SER A 180 -9.27 0.95 -18.10
N GLY A 181 -10.09 0.05 -18.66
CA GLY A 181 -11.35 -0.38 -18.06
C GLY A 181 -12.03 -1.51 -18.85
N ALA A 182 -13.10 -2.05 -18.29
CA ALA A 182 -13.96 -3.05 -18.90
C ALA A 182 -15.43 -2.79 -18.54
N ALA A 183 -16.34 -3.20 -19.43
CA ALA A 183 -17.77 -3.13 -19.15
C ALA A 183 -18.16 -4.15 -18.07
N VAL A 184 -19.08 -3.76 -17.19
CA VAL A 184 -19.70 -4.67 -16.22
C VAL A 184 -20.75 -5.51 -16.94
N PRO A 185 -20.73 -6.86 -16.82
CA PRO A 185 -21.72 -7.72 -17.45
C PRO A 185 -23.15 -7.34 -17.05
N ASN A 186 -24.07 -7.34 -18.02
CA ASN A 186 -25.50 -7.08 -17.82
C ASN A 186 -25.86 -5.69 -17.23
N LYS A 187 -24.90 -4.77 -17.07
CA LYS A 187 -25.16 -3.41 -16.61
C LYS A 187 -24.78 -2.40 -17.68
N LYS A 188 -25.80 -1.88 -18.39
CA LYS A 188 -25.60 -0.83 -19.40
C LYS A 188 -25.02 0.41 -18.72
N HIS A 189 -24.05 1.06 -19.37
CA HIS A 189 -23.41 2.29 -18.91
C HIS A 189 -22.58 2.17 -17.62
N GLU A 190 -22.34 0.96 -17.11
CA GLU A 190 -21.38 0.73 -16.03
C GLU A 190 -20.08 0.15 -16.56
N ILE A 191 -18.97 0.78 -16.20
CA ILE A 191 -17.64 0.26 -16.47
C ILE A 191 -16.87 0.14 -15.16
N VAL A 192 -16.07 -0.90 -15.05
CA VAL A 192 -14.97 -0.94 -14.09
C VAL A 192 -13.78 -0.23 -14.71
N TRP A 193 -13.25 0.77 -14.03
CA TRP A 193 -12.21 1.68 -14.52
C TRP A 193 -10.99 1.60 -13.62
N TRP A 194 -9.78 1.49 -14.20
CA TRP A 194 -8.53 1.42 -13.44
C TRP A 194 -7.50 2.44 -13.91
N PRO A 195 -7.70 3.72 -13.59
CA PRO A 195 -6.77 4.77 -13.98
C PRO A 195 -5.40 4.57 -13.31
N ASN A 196 -4.36 5.01 -14.01
CA ASN A 196 -2.99 4.96 -13.53
C ASN A 196 -2.44 6.37 -13.35
N THR A 197 -2.08 6.72 -12.12
CA THR A 197 -1.50 8.02 -11.76
C THR A 197 -0.12 8.24 -12.40
N GLU A 198 0.63 7.16 -12.65
CA GLU A 198 1.94 7.19 -13.29
C GLU A 198 1.87 6.98 -14.82
N HIS A 199 0.73 7.25 -15.46
CA HIS A 199 0.59 7.01 -16.90
C HIS A 199 1.47 7.96 -17.72
N ARG A 200 2.13 7.44 -18.77
CA ARG A 200 3.07 8.22 -19.60
C ARG A 200 2.40 9.31 -20.43
N LEU A 201 1.19 9.04 -20.93
CA LEU A 201 0.45 9.92 -21.85
C LEU A 201 -0.73 10.66 -21.19
N TRP A 202 -1.15 10.22 -20.01
CA TRP A 202 -2.37 10.68 -19.35
C TRP A 202 -2.00 11.20 -17.97
N HIS A 203 -2.67 12.27 -17.55
CA HIS A 203 -2.70 12.71 -16.16
C HIS A 203 -3.96 12.14 -15.54
N ASN A 204 -3.80 11.39 -14.45
CA ASN A 204 -4.89 10.89 -13.63
C ASN A 204 -4.56 11.21 -12.18
N GLU A 205 -5.47 11.88 -11.49
CA GLU A 205 -5.24 12.32 -10.12
C GLU A 205 -6.54 12.26 -9.34
N LEU A 206 -6.49 11.64 -8.16
CA LEU A 206 -7.57 11.67 -7.18
C LEU A 206 -7.33 12.87 -6.26
N SER A 207 -8.34 13.71 -6.05
CA SER A 207 -8.27 14.82 -5.11
C SER A 207 -8.02 14.34 -3.67
N GLU A 208 -7.47 15.21 -2.83
CA GLU A 208 -7.12 14.88 -1.43
C GLU A 208 -8.33 14.41 -0.61
N ASP A 209 -9.52 14.98 -0.86
CA ASP A 209 -10.78 14.60 -0.24
C ASP A 209 -11.41 13.31 -0.85
N GLY A 210 -10.81 12.79 -1.91
CA GLY A 210 -11.28 11.61 -2.65
C GLY A 210 -12.58 11.82 -3.43
N MET A 211 -13.04 13.06 -3.59
CA MET A 211 -14.31 13.39 -4.24
C MET A 211 -14.19 13.54 -5.76
N PHE A 212 -13.02 13.85 -6.28
CA PHE A 212 -12.82 14.11 -7.71
C PHE A 212 -11.67 13.30 -8.28
N ILE A 213 -11.83 12.84 -9.51
CA ILE A 213 -10.73 12.36 -10.34
C ILE A 213 -10.57 13.29 -11.55
N TYR A 214 -9.36 13.80 -11.74
CA TYR A 214 -8.98 14.62 -12.88
C TYR A 214 -8.32 13.76 -13.94
N GLU A 215 -8.88 13.74 -15.14
CA GLU A 215 -8.38 12.97 -16.29
C GLU A 215 -8.16 13.89 -17.50
N TYR A 216 -6.94 13.90 -18.04
CA TYR A 216 -6.64 14.60 -19.29
C TYR A 216 -5.35 14.09 -19.97
N PRO A 217 -5.23 14.23 -21.31
CA PRO A 217 -3.97 13.98 -22.00
C PRO A 217 -2.88 14.95 -21.54
N LYS A 218 -1.65 14.45 -21.32
CA LYS A 218 -0.50 15.32 -21.02
C LYS A 218 -0.19 16.27 -22.18
N ALA A 219 -0.42 15.83 -23.42
CA ALA A 219 -0.31 16.66 -24.62
C ALA A 219 -1.47 17.67 -24.69
N GLU A 220 -1.15 18.96 -24.63
CA GLU A 220 -2.14 20.04 -24.50
C GLU A 220 -3.07 20.15 -25.73
N ASP A 221 -2.52 19.95 -26.92
CA ASP A 221 -3.20 19.95 -28.21
C ASP A 221 -4.35 18.91 -28.28
N LYS A 222 -4.28 17.86 -27.46
CA LYS A 222 -5.28 16.77 -27.41
C LYS A 222 -6.37 16.98 -26.36
N ARG A 223 -6.20 17.93 -25.43
CA ARG A 223 -7.12 18.09 -24.29
C ARG A 223 -8.53 18.50 -24.72
N ALA A 224 -8.64 19.51 -25.59
CA ALA A 224 -9.93 20.01 -26.05
C ALA A 224 -10.75 18.94 -26.80
N ALA A 225 -10.09 18.19 -27.69
CA ALA A 225 -10.73 17.09 -28.41
C ALA A 225 -11.21 15.98 -27.47
N HIS A 226 -10.38 15.62 -26.48
CA HIS A 226 -10.73 14.62 -25.48
C HIS A 226 -11.92 15.04 -24.59
N LEU A 227 -11.91 16.29 -24.10
CA LEU A 227 -13.03 16.82 -23.32
C LEU A 227 -14.32 16.84 -24.14
N LYS A 228 -14.27 17.32 -25.38
CA LYS A 228 -15.44 17.35 -26.28
C LYS A 228 -16.02 15.96 -26.52
N GLN A 229 -15.16 14.94 -26.67
CA GLN A 229 -15.60 13.55 -26.81
C GLN A 229 -16.43 13.10 -25.60
N TRP A 230 -15.95 13.34 -24.38
CA TRP A 230 -16.66 12.95 -23.16
C TRP A 230 -17.92 13.76 -22.90
N LEU A 231 -17.91 15.06 -23.21
CA LEU A 231 -19.12 15.89 -23.15
C LEU A 231 -20.19 15.46 -24.17
N SER A 232 -19.80 14.82 -25.27
CA SER A 232 -20.76 14.34 -26.27
C SER A 232 -21.18 12.88 -26.04
N ALA A 233 -20.49 12.16 -25.14
CA ALA A 233 -20.77 10.77 -24.85
C ALA A 233 -22.02 10.61 -23.97
N PRO A 234 -22.72 9.46 -24.05
CA PRO A 234 -23.72 9.06 -23.06
C PRO A 234 -23.12 9.06 -21.66
N GLU A 235 -23.97 9.29 -20.65
CA GLU A 235 -23.55 9.17 -19.25
C GLU A 235 -23.01 7.76 -18.98
N GLU A 236 -21.89 7.70 -18.26
CA GLU A 236 -21.20 6.47 -17.89
C GLU A 236 -20.89 6.53 -16.39
N THR A 237 -21.19 5.44 -15.70
CA THR A 237 -20.85 5.24 -14.29
C THR A 237 -19.59 4.40 -14.21
N ARG A 238 -18.57 4.92 -13.52
CA ARG A 238 -17.25 4.30 -13.40
C ARG A 238 -17.03 3.77 -12.00
N ILE A 239 -16.86 2.46 -11.88
CA ILE A 239 -16.48 1.80 -10.63
C ILE A 239 -14.96 1.76 -10.60
N THR A 240 -14.37 2.65 -9.79
CA THR A 240 -12.96 3.03 -9.99
C THR A 240 -12.01 2.31 -9.05
N PHE A 241 -11.03 1.64 -9.64
CA PHE A 241 -9.89 1.00 -9.00
C PHE A 241 -8.60 1.73 -9.32
N LEU A 242 -8.23 2.73 -8.53
CA LEU A 242 -7.02 3.52 -8.77
C LEU A 242 -5.76 2.66 -8.57
N ARG A 243 -4.87 2.67 -9.57
CA ARG A 243 -3.56 2.03 -9.45
C ARG A 243 -2.65 2.89 -8.58
N TYR A 244 -1.99 2.26 -7.61
CA TYR A 244 -0.88 2.87 -6.87
C TYR A 244 0.26 1.87 -6.70
N LYS A 245 1.43 2.41 -6.36
CA LYS A 245 2.64 1.64 -6.07
C LYS A 245 3.05 1.87 -4.62
N ASP A 246 3.34 0.81 -3.88
CA ASP A 246 3.83 0.94 -2.51
C ASP A 246 5.36 1.10 -2.45
N ASP A 247 5.87 1.25 -1.23
CA ASP A 247 7.28 1.45 -0.93
C ASP A 247 8.19 0.26 -1.25
N LEU A 248 7.62 -0.95 -1.43
CA LEU A 248 8.32 -2.15 -1.90
C LEU A 248 8.14 -2.36 -3.41
N GLY A 249 7.49 -1.41 -4.07
CA GLY A 249 7.23 -1.41 -5.50
C GLY A 249 6.14 -2.36 -5.95
N PHE A 250 5.30 -2.84 -5.04
CA PHE A 250 4.10 -3.59 -5.38
C PHE A 250 3.08 -2.66 -6.02
N CYS A 251 2.49 -3.12 -7.11
CA CYS A 251 1.36 -2.44 -7.72
C CYS A 251 0.07 -3.01 -7.13
N PHE A 252 -0.81 -2.10 -6.74
CA PHE A 252 -2.13 -2.41 -6.20
C PHE A 252 -3.19 -1.58 -6.90
N TYR A 253 -4.40 -2.11 -6.94
CA TYR A 253 -5.59 -1.47 -7.46
C TYR A 253 -6.59 -1.36 -6.31
N ARG A 254 -6.86 -0.12 -5.87
CA ARG A 254 -7.73 0.16 -4.73
C ARG A 254 -9.06 0.72 -5.21
N PHE A 255 -10.15 0.20 -4.68
CA PHE A 255 -11.46 0.82 -4.89
C PHE A 255 -11.50 2.21 -4.23
N VAL A 256 -11.71 3.25 -5.04
CA VAL A 256 -11.75 4.65 -4.57
C VAL A 256 -13.14 5.29 -4.68
N GLY A 257 -14.13 4.53 -5.18
CA GLY A 257 -15.52 4.94 -5.27
C GLY A 257 -16.14 4.70 -6.64
N VAL A 258 -17.39 5.11 -6.75
CA VAL A 258 -18.17 5.13 -7.99
C VAL A 258 -18.25 6.57 -8.48
N PHE A 259 -17.91 6.83 -9.73
CA PHE A 259 -17.74 8.17 -10.28
C PHE A 259 -18.58 8.40 -11.54
N ARG A 260 -18.95 9.65 -11.77
CA ARG A 260 -19.60 10.12 -13.00
C ARG A 260 -19.00 11.45 -13.46
N LEU A 261 -19.10 11.75 -14.75
CA LEU A 261 -18.56 13.00 -15.29
C LEU A 261 -19.34 14.21 -14.77
N ASN A 262 -18.70 15.11 -14.02
CA ASN A 262 -19.26 16.41 -13.69
C ASN A 262 -19.03 17.35 -14.89
N ARG A 263 -20.05 17.50 -15.73
CA ARG A 263 -19.98 18.24 -16.99
C ARG A 263 -19.66 19.72 -16.80
N GLU A 264 -20.28 20.35 -15.80
CA GLU A 264 -20.08 21.77 -15.49
C GLU A 264 -18.63 22.06 -15.06
N LYS A 265 -18.15 21.32 -14.06
CA LYS A 265 -16.78 21.45 -13.56
C LYS A 265 -15.75 21.06 -14.62
N SER A 266 -16.08 20.10 -15.49
CA SER A 266 -15.21 19.71 -16.60
C SER A 266 -15.03 20.84 -17.62
N VAL A 267 -16.09 21.59 -17.93
CA VAL A 267 -16.01 22.77 -18.80
C VAL A 267 -15.22 23.89 -18.12
N GLN A 268 -15.51 24.16 -16.83
CA GLN A 268 -14.84 25.20 -16.06
C GLN A 268 -13.33 24.97 -15.94
N GLU A 269 -12.91 23.72 -15.69
CA GLU A 269 -11.51 23.37 -15.51
C GLU A 269 -10.79 22.92 -16.79
N ASN A 270 -11.50 22.88 -17.92
CA ASN A 270 -11.00 22.44 -19.23
C ASN A 270 -10.30 21.06 -19.22
N LYS A 271 -10.87 20.11 -18.48
CA LYS A 271 -10.42 18.71 -18.36
C LYS A 271 -11.58 17.82 -17.92
N CYS A 272 -11.48 16.50 -18.06
CA CYS A 272 -12.53 15.62 -17.54
C CYS A 272 -12.44 15.57 -16.01
N VAL A 273 -13.50 16.01 -15.35
CA VAL A 273 -13.62 15.96 -13.88
C VAL A 273 -14.70 14.95 -13.54
N TRP A 274 -14.28 13.85 -12.94
CA TRP A 274 -15.15 12.78 -12.49
C TRP A 274 -15.45 12.98 -11.01
N GLU A 275 -16.72 13.10 -10.65
CA GLU A 275 -17.17 13.31 -9.27
C GLU A 275 -17.66 11.99 -8.66
N ARG A 276 -17.27 11.74 -7.41
CA ARG A 276 -17.67 10.57 -6.65
C ARG A 276 -19.14 10.67 -6.28
N VAL A 277 -19.94 9.74 -6.79
CA VAL A 277 -21.39 9.64 -6.50
C VAL A 277 -21.70 8.57 -5.46
N SER A 278 -20.77 7.66 -5.16
CA SER A 278 -20.88 6.69 -4.09
C SER A 278 -19.51 6.25 -3.60
N ASP A 279 -19.38 5.98 -2.30
CA ASP A 279 -18.22 5.36 -1.65
C ASP A 279 -18.38 3.83 -1.50
N THR A 280 -19.52 3.29 -1.95
CA THR A 280 -19.86 1.87 -1.90
C THR A 280 -20.36 1.36 -3.24
N TYR A 281 -20.18 0.07 -3.49
CA TYR A 281 -20.73 -0.62 -4.65
C TYR A 281 -21.13 -2.06 -4.30
N GLN A 282 -22.36 -2.46 -4.64
CA GLN A 282 -22.84 -3.82 -4.45
C GLN A 282 -22.41 -4.73 -5.61
N LEU A 283 -21.71 -5.81 -5.28
CA LEU A 283 -21.30 -6.83 -6.24
C LEU A 283 -22.44 -7.85 -6.38
N ASN A 284 -23.09 -7.85 -7.55
CA ASN A 284 -24.10 -8.84 -7.90
C ASN A 284 -23.48 -9.87 -8.86
N VAL A 285 -22.49 -10.62 -8.36
CA VAL A 285 -21.65 -11.54 -9.16
C VAL A 285 -21.77 -12.95 -8.63
#